data_AF-A0A351KSX6-F1
#
_entry.id   AF-A0A351KSX6-F1
#
_cell.length_a   1.000
_cell.length_b   1.000
_cell.length_c   1.000
_cell.angle_alpha   90.00
_cell.angle_beta   90.00
_cell.angle_gamma   90.00
#
_symmetry.space_group_name_H-M   'P 1'
#
loop_
_entity.id
_entity.type
_entity.pdbx_description
1 polymer ?
#
loop_
_entity_poly.entity_id
_entity_poly.type
_entity_poly.pdbx_seq_one_letter_code
_entity_poly.pdbx_strand_id
1 'polypeptide(L)'
;MTDLSLYRNIGIFAHVDAGKTTTTERILKLTGKIHKIGEVHDGAATTDFMEQEQERGITIQSAATTCFWNDHRFNIIDTPG
;
A
#
# COMPACT_ATOMS: atom_id res chain seq x y z
N MET A 1 24.59 9.70 -12.49
CA MET A 1 24.25 9.82 -11.05
C MET A 1 22.74 9.81 -10.95
N THR A 2 22.17 9.01 -10.06
CA THR A 2 20.71 9.00 -9.85
C THR A 2 20.28 10.32 -9.22
N ASP A 3 19.30 11.01 -9.80
CA ASP A 3 18.75 12.23 -9.21
C ASP A 3 17.84 11.87 -8.03
N LEU A 4 18.33 12.12 -6.82
CA LEU A 4 17.62 11.83 -5.58
C LEU A 4 16.39 12.72 -5.38
N SER A 5 16.31 13.87 -6.07
CA SER A 5 15.17 14.78 -5.98
C SER A 5 13.87 14.18 -6.53
N LEU A 6 13.97 13.11 -7.34
CA LEU A 6 12.83 12.38 -7.92
C LEU A 6 12.25 11.29 -6.99
N TYR A 7 12.88 11.03 -5.84
CA TYR A 7 12.46 9.97 -4.92
C TYR A 7 11.50 10.50 -3.84
N ARG A 8 10.44 9.74 -3.56
CA ARG A 8 9.47 9.99 -2.48
C ARG A 8 9.35 8.74 -1.64
N ASN A 9 9.86 8.78 -0.42
CA ASN A 9 9.69 7.69 0.55
C ASN A 9 8.59 8.09 1.53
N ILE A 10 7.53 7.30 1.59
CA ILE A 10 6.28 7.64 2.29
C ILE A 10 5.92 6.49 3.22
N GLY A 11 5.65 6.80 4.49
CA GLY A 11 5.07 5.85 5.43
C GLY A 11 3.64 6.25 5.78
N ILE A 12 2.71 5.30 5.76
CA ILE A 12 1.30 5.53 6.09
C ILE A 12 1.05 4.99 7.50
N PHE A 13 0.79 5.90 8.44
CA PHE A 13 0.57 5.61 9.86
C PHE A 13 -0.73 6.23 10.35
N ALA A 14 -1.52 5.45 11.08
CA ALA A 14 -2.78 5.86 11.68
C ALA A 14 -3.23 4.81 12.71
N HIS A 15 -4.28 5.13 13.47
CA HIS A 15 -4.92 4.20 14.41
C HIS A 15 -5.56 2.99 13.70
N VAL A 16 -5.93 1.95 14.47
CA VAL A 16 -6.60 0.74 13.97
C VAL A 16 -7.88 1.15 13.23
N ASP A 17 -8.18 0.49 12.13
CA ASP A 17 -9.34 0.72 11.26
C ASP A 17 -9.44 2.13 10.62
N ALA A 18 -8.35 2.91 10.62
CA ALA A 18 -8.32 4.23 9.98
C ALA A 18 -8.11 4.21 8.45
N GLY A 19 -8.09 3.01 7.83
CA GLY A 19 -7.96 2.86 6.37
C GLY A 19 -6.55 3.09 5.80
N LYS A 20 -5.50 2.76 6.57
CA LYS A 20 -4.09 2.80 6.12
C LYS A 20 -3.88 1.99 4.84
N THR A 21 -4.28 0.72 4.88
CA THR A 21 -4.19 -0.25 3.79
C THR A 21 -5.01 0.18 2.59
N THR A 22 -6.26 0.60 2.80
CA THR A 22 -7.12 1.12 1.74
C THR A 22 -6.54 2.36 1.07
N THR A 23 -5.85 3.22 1.82
CA THR A 23 -5.16 4.39 1.27
C THR A 23 -3.97 3.96 0.39
N THR A 24 -3.16 3.01 0.86
CA THR A 24 -2.06 2.41 0.08
C THR A 24 -2.58 1.83 -1.23
N GLU A 25 -3.60 0.97 -1.18
CA GLU A 25 -4.23 0.37 -2.36
C GLU A 25 -4.76 1.42 -3.35
N ARG A 26 -5.36 2.50 -2.83
CA ARG A 26 -5.87 3.58 -3.67
C ARG A 26 -4.74 4.31 -4.39
N ILE A 27 -3.63 4.59 -3.72
CA ILE A 27 -2.45 5.19 -4.34
C ILE A 27 -1.91 4.27 -5.45
N LEU A 28 -1.81 2.97 -5.18
CA LEU A 28 -1.32 2.00 -6.17
C LEU A 28 -2.26 1.86 -7.38
N LYS A 29 -3.58 1.97 -7.19
CA LYS A 29 -4.53 2.00 -8.30
C LYS A 29 -4.40 3.28 -9.13
N LEU A 30 -4.31 4.44 -8.47
CA LEU A 30 -4.21 5.73 -9.15
C LEU A 30 -2.91 5.84 -9.98
N THR A 31 -1.83 5.27 -9.48
CA THR A 31 -0.54 5.18 -10.20
C THR A 31 -0.49 4.07 -11.26
N GLY A 32 -1.59 3.33 -11.47
CA GLY A 32 -1.67 2.26 -12.45
C GLY A 32 -0.84 1.01 -12.12
N LYS A 33 -0.29 0.91 -10.90
CA LYS A 33 0.46 -0.25 -10.43
C LYS A 33 -0.45 -1.47 -10.22
N ILE A 34 -1.70 -1.23 -9.83
CA ILE A 34 -2.71 -2.25 -9.61
C ILE A 34 -3.90 -2.00 -10.55
N HIS A 35 -4.27 -3.00 -11.34
CA HIS A 35 -5.36 -2.91 -12.33
C HIS A 35 -6.76 -3.24 -11.78
N LYS A 36 -6.87 -3.76 -10.54
CA LYS A 36 -8.14 -3.98 -9.81
C LYS A 36 -7.99 -3.51 -8.36
N ILE A 37 -8.86 -2.61 -7.89
CA ILE A 37 -9.06 -2.49 -6.43
C ILE A 37 -9.79 -3.78 -6.06
N GLY A 38 -9.12 -4.70 -5.37
CA GLY A 38 -9.84 -5.79 -4.72
C GLY A 38 -10.77 -5.14 -3.71
N GLU A 39 -12.08 -5.28 -3.90
CA GLU A 39 -13.00 -5.05 -2.79
C GLU A 39 -12.58 -6.02 -1.69
N VAL A 40 -12.20 -5.48 -0.54
CA VAL A 40 -11.64 -6.19 0.63
C VAL A 40 -12.65 -7.18 1.26
N HIS A 41 -13.74 -7.50 0.56
CA HIS A 41 -14.77 -8.45 0.96
C HIS A 41 -14.67 -9.82 0.28
N ASP A 42 -13.85 -9.97 -0.79
CA ASP A 42 -13.73 -11.22 -1.55
C ASP A 42 -12.34 -11.91 -1.44
N GLY A 43 -11.51 -11.48 -0.50
CA GLY A 43 -10.29 -12.22 -0.15
C GLY A 43 -9.16 -12.21 -1.19
N ALA A 44 -9.07 -11.14 -2.00
CA ALA A 44 -8.05 -10.98 -3.03
C ALA A 44 -7.26 -9.66 -2.91
N ALA A 45 -7.08 -9.17 -1.68
CA ALA A 45 -6.15 -8.07 -1.42
C ALA A 45 -4.74 -8.52 -1.83
N THR A 46 -4.13 -7.84 -2.79
CA THR A 46 -2.90 -8.29 -3.44
C THR A 46 -1.65 -8.10 -2.57
N THR A 47 -1.84 -7.57 -1.36
CA THR A 47 -0.81 -7.30 -0.35
C THR A 47 -0.94 -8.10 0.93
N ASP A 48 -2.06 -8.82 1.13
CA ASP A 48 -2.30 -9.63 2.33
C ASP A 48 -1.81 -11.05 2.08
N PHE A 49 -0.52 -11.30 2.34
CA PHE A 49 0.09 -12.63 2.17
C PHE A 49 -0.18 -13.56 3.37
N MET A 50 -0.72 -13.04 4.48
CA MET A 50 -1.01 -13.83 5.68
C MET A 50 -2.51 -14.02 5.91
N GLU A 51 -2.93 -15.29 6.02
CA GLU A 51 -4.29 -15.72 6.31
C GLU A 51 -4.87 -15.07 7.59
N GLN A 52 -4.01 -14.78 8.58
CA GLN A 52 -4.38 -14.05 9.80
C GLN A 52 -4.71 -12.57 9.60
N GLU A 53 -4.11 -11.89 8.62
CA GLU A 53 -4.45 -10.50 8.29
C GLU A 53 -5.86 -10.46 7.68
N GLN A 54 -6.16 -11.41 6.81
CA GLN A 54 -7.46 -11.57 6.17
C GLN A 54 -8.56 -12.01 7.14
N GLU A 55 -8.28 -12.92 8.08
CA GLU A 55 -9.24 -13.34 9.11
C GLU A 55 -9.61 -12.23 10.09
N ARG A 56 -8.69 -11.29 10.35
CA ARG A 56 -8.87 -10.23 11.36
C ARG A 56 -9.13 -8.84 10.78
N GLY A 57 -8.95 -8.66 9.47
CA GLY A 57 -9.10 -7.37 8.80
C GLY A 57 -8.04 -6.34 9.23
N ILE A 58 -6.87 -6.78 9.71
CA ILE A 58 -5.80 -5.90 10.19
C ILE A 58 -4.49 -6.17 9.45
N THR A 59 -3.68 -5.12 9.25
CA THR A 59 -2.32 -5.26 8.75
C THR A 59 -1.37 -5.58 9.91
N ILE A 60 -0.68 -6.72 9.83
CA ILE A 60 0.23 -7.27 10.83
C ILE A 60 1.70 -7.06 10.40
N GLN A 61 2.00 -7.12 9.10
CA GLN A 61 3.33 -6.86 8.54
C GLN A 61 3.38 -5.58 7.71
N SER A 62 4.51 -4.86 7.80
CA SER A 62 4.74 -3.70 6.94
C SER A 62 4.96 -4.14 5.49
N ALA A 63 4.13 -3.67 4.57
CA ALA A 63 4.30 -3.90 3.14
C ALA A 63 5.05 -2.72 2.50
N ALA A 64 6.11 -3.01 1.73
CA ALA A 64 6.85 -2.01 0.97
C ALA A 64 6.55 -2.14 -0.53
N THR A 65 5.99 -1.08 -1.14
CA THR A 65 5.65 -1.08 -2.57
C THR A 65 6.24 0.13 -3.29
N THR A 66 6.74 -0.09 -4.51
CA THR A 66 7.21 0.98 -5.39
C THR A 66 6.23 1.24 -6.55
N CYS A 67 5.83 2.50 -6.73
CA CYS A 67 5.07 2.99 -7.87
C CYS A 67 5.68 4.27 -8.46
N PHE A 68 5.17 4.70 -9.62
CA PHE A 68 5.66 5.89 -10.32
C PHE A 68 4.50 6.84 -10.58
N TRP A 69 4.76 8.13 -10.39
CA TRP A 69 3.77 9.18 -10.64
C TRP A 69 4.47 10.48 -11.05
N ASN A 70 4.04 11.09 -12.15
CA ASN A 70 4.61 12.34 -12.67
C ASN A 70 6.16 12.34 -12.71
N ASP A 71 6.77 11.31 -13.30
CA ASP A 71 8.22 11.11 -13.39
C ASP A 71 8.98 10.97 -12.05
N HIS A 72 8.26 10.82 -10.94
CA HIS A 72 8.84 10.56 -9.63
C HIS A 72 8.64 9.10 -9.22
N ARG A 73 9.60 8.59 -8.45
CA ARG A 73 9.54 7.25 -7.85
C ARG A 73 9.02 7.34 -6.42
N PHE A 74 7.94 6.65 -6.15
CA PHE A 74 7.32 6.56 -4.84
C PHE A 74 7.64 5.19 -4.23
N ASN A 75 8.18 5.18 -3.02
CA ASN A 75 8.37 3.99 -2.19
C ASN A 75 7.45 4.15 -0.98
N ILE A 76 6.38 3.37 -0.95
CA ILE A 76 5.33 3.43 0.07
C ILE A 76 5.57 2.28 1.05
N ILE A 77 5.59 2.61 2.33
CA ILE A 77 5.62 1.68 3.44
C ILE A 77 4.27 1.75 4.12
N ASP A 78 3.48 0.70 3.95
CA ASP A 78 2.28 0.50 4.73
C ASP A 78 2.67 -0.11 6.07
N THR A 79 2.08 0.38 7.17
CA THR A 79 2.51 -0.03 8.51
C THR A 79 1.40 -0.69 9.31
N PRO A 80 1.77 -1.66 10.18
CA PRO A 80 0.81 -2.37 11.01
C PRO A 80 0.03 -1.46 11.96
N GLY A 81 -1.18 -1.92 12.27
CA GLY A 81 -1.99 -1.48 13.41
C GLY A 81 -3.30 -0.87 13.03
#